data_AF-A0A4Q1JIQ4-F1
#
_entry.id   AF-A0A4Q1JIQ4-F1
#
_cell.length_a   1.000
_cell.length_b   1.000
_cell.length_c   1.000
_cell.angle_alpha   90.00
_cell.angle_beta   90.00
_cell.angle_gamma   90.00
#
_symmetry.space_group_name_H-M   'P 1'
#
loop_
_entity.id
_entity.type
_entity.pdbx_description
1 polymer ?
#
loop_
_entity_poly.entity_id
_entity_poly.type
_entity_poly.pdbx_seq_one_letter_code
_entity_poly.pdbx_strand_id
1 'polypeptide(L)'
;MSFGGSVQAMISSLKNNSRDRKTLFDNKSLYRRKSSEGFKKLLAKRATPEQLAEIRYQLKKRNRINTFIVIVFSAVLTICVGIYFFRLLF
;
A
#
# COMPACT_ATOMS: atom_id res chain seq x y z
N MET A 1 37.41 -0.72 5.09
CA MET A 1 36.46 0.32 5.56
C MET A 1 35.88 -0.15 6.88
N SER A 2 36.20 0.53 7.99
CA SER A 2 35.80 0.13 9.35
C SER A 2 34.33 0.48 9.62
N PHE A 3 33.64 -0.34 10.42
CA PHE A 3 32.26 -0.15 10.87
C PHE A 3 31.98 1.26 11.42
N GLY A 4 32.98 1.87 12.08
CA GLY A 4 32.87 3.25 12.59
C GLY A 4 32.70 4.31 11.49
N GLY A 5 33.32 4.13 10.33
CA GLY A 5 33.19 5.07 9.20
C GLY A 5 31.82 4.99 8.52
N SER A 6 31.25 3.78 8.39
CA SER A 6 29.91 3.59 7.84
C SER A 6 28.81 4.14 8.76
N VAL A 7 28.96 3.97 10.08
CA VAL A 7 28.00 4.52 11.05
C VAL A 7 28.08 6.04 11.10
N GLN A 8 29.28 6.61 11.06
CA GLN A 8 29.45 8.07 11.05
C GLN A 8 28.91 8.73 9.76
N ALA A 9 29.05 8.07 8.61
CA ALA A 9 28.44 8.50 7.36
C ALA A 9 26.90 8.44 7.42
N MET A 10 26.34 7.39 8.03
CA MET A 10 24.89 7.25 8.26
C MET A 10 24.37 8.36 9.18
N ILE A 11 25.03 8.61 10.32
CA ILE A 11 24.66 9.66 11.26
C ILE A 11 24.68 11.03 10.57
N SER A 12 25.73 11.32 9.78
CA SER A 12 25.85 12.58 9.06
C SER A 12 24.76 12.74 7.98
N SER A 13 24.40 11.66 7.29
CA SER A 13 23.32 11.65 6.30
C SER A 13 21.94 11.88 6.93
N LEU A 14 21.66 11.24 8.06
CA LEU A 14 20.42 11.46 8.82
C LEU A 14 20.33 12.89 9.34
N LYS A 15 21.43 13.42 9.90
CA LYS A 15 21.49 14.81 10.40
C LYS A 15 21.27 15.83 9.28
N ASN A 16 21.87 15.63 8.10
CA ASN A 16 21.69 16.51 6.95
C ASN A 16 20.28 16.41 6.32
N ASN A 17 19.64 15.24 6.39
CA ASN A 17 18.29 15.03 5.87
C ASN A 17 17.19 15.45 6.85
N SER A 18 17.48 15.45 8.15
CA SER A 18 16.63 15.96 9.23
C SER A 18 16.53 17.49 9.15
N ARG A 19 15.75 17.98 8.19
CA ARG A 19 15.35 19.39 8.08
C ARG A 19 13.92 19.52 8.55
N ASP A 20 13.57 20.64 9.18
CA ASP A 20 12.19 21.01 9.42
C ASP A 20 11.48 21.22 8.08
N ARG A 21 10.82 20.17 7.60
CA ARG A 21 10.03 20.18 6.38
C ARG A 21 8.57 20.34 6.77
N LYS A 22 7.91 21.36 6.23
CA LYS A 22 6.46 21.47 6.31
C LYS A 22 5.85 20.21 5.70
N THR A 23 5.13 19.46 6.51
CA THR A 23 4.43 18.26 6.07
C THR A 23 3.24 18.65 5.20
N LEU A 24 2.64 17.66 4.53
CA LEU A 24 1.40 17.87 3.79
C LEU A 24 0.27 18.41 4.70
N PHE A 25 0.32 18.12 6.00
CA PHE A 25 -0.66 18.59 6.99
C PHE A 25 -0.42 20.03 7.46
N ASP A 26 0.83 20.51 7.36
CA ASP A 26 1.19 21.89 7.70
C ASP A 26 0.82 22.87 6.58
N ASN A 27 0.80 22.39 5.34
CA ASN A 27 0.45 23.16 4.15
C ASN A 27 -1.06 23.22 3.89
N LYS A 28 -1.86 23.59 4.90
CA LYS A 28 -3.34 23.69 4.80
C LYS A 28 -3.82 24.67 3.71
N SER A 29 -2.99 25.64 3.33
CA SER A 29 -3.29 26.59 2.25
C SER A 29 -3.36 25.94 0.86
N LEU A 30 -2.64 24.83 0.63
CA LEU A 30 -2.68 24.08 -0.63
C LEU A 30 -4.04 23.40 -0.84
N TYR A 31 -4.66 22.93 0.24
CA TYR A 31 -5.97 22.28 0.20
C TYR A 31 -7.13 23.28 0.24
N ARG A 32 -6.97 24.42 0.93
CA ARG A 32 -8.04 25.43 1.07
C ARG A 32 -8.42 26.11 -0.25
N ARG A 33 -7.49 26.26 -1.20
CA ARG A 33 -7.75 26.93 -2.49
C ARG A 33 -8.48 26.07 -3.52
N LYS A 34 -8.51 24.73 -3.35
CA LYS A 34 -9.20 23.79 -4.26
C LYS A 34 -10.48 23.15 -3.68
N SER A 35 -10.77 23.31 -2.38
CA SER A 35 -11.73 22.43 -1.70
C SER A 35 -13.19 22.85 -1.67
N SER A 36 -13.60 24.04 -2.12
CA SER A 36 -15.01 24.42 -1.97
C SER A 36 -15.90 23.90 -3.12
N GLU A 37 -15.56 24.18 -4.38
CA GLU A 37 -16.45 23.84 -5.51
C GLU A 37 -16.16 22.50 -6.17
N GLY A 38 -14.88 22.20 -6.44
CA GLY A 38 -14.49 20.94 -7.09
C GLY A 38 -14.79 19.72 -6.23
N PHE A 39 -14.53 19.81 -4.92
CA PHE A 39 -14.80 18.72 -3.97
C PHE A 39 -16.30 18.48 -3.76
N LYS A 40 -17.12 19.55 -3.71
CA LYS A 40 -18.59 19.44 -3.66
C LYS A 40 -19.14 18.80 -4.93
N LYS A 41 -18.61 19.13 -6.12
CA LYS A 41 -19.00 18.49 -7.39
C LYS A 41 -18.64 17.01 -7.43
N LEU A 42 -17.48 16.61 -6.87
CA LEU A 42 -17.07 15.21 -6.75
C LEU A 42 -17.99 14.43 -5.80
N LEU A 43 -18.41 15.04 -4.68
CA LEU A 43 -19.33 14.44 -3.71
C LEU A 43 -20.81 14.47 -4.14
N ALA A 44 -21.18 15.39 -5.03
CA ALA A 44 -22.52 15.47 -5.59
C ALA A 44 -22.80 14.34 -6.60
N LYS A 45 -21.75 13.78 -7.22
CA LYS A 45 -21.87 12.69 -8.18
C LYS A 45 -22.12 11.37 -7.45
N ARG A 46 -23.37 11.13 -7.06
CA ARG A 46 -23.81 9.84 -6.53
C ARG A 46 -23.95 8.84 -7.68
N ALA A 47 -23.46 7.62 -7.47
CA ALA A 47 -23.68 6.53 -8.42
C ALA A 47 -25.17 6.20 -8.48
N THR A 48 -25.71 5.98 -9.68
CA THR A 48 -27.06 5.39 -9.83
C THR A 48 -27.07 3.97 -9.25
N PRO A 49 -28.25 3.42 -8.87
CA PRO A 49 -28.33 2.05 -8.36
C PRO A 49 -27.74 1.02 -9.33
N GLU A 50 -27.89 1.24 -10.64
CA GLU A 50 -27.29 0.40 -11.70
C GLU A 50 -25.76 0.49 -11.70
N GLN A 51 -25.20 1.70 -11.66
CA GLN A 51 -23.76 1.90 -11.56
C GLN A 51 -23.19 1.28 -10.28
N LEU A 52 -23.92 1.38 -9.16
CA LEU A 52 -23.52 0.75 -7.90
C LEU A 52 -23.52 -0.77 -8.00
N ALA A 53 -24.51 -1.37 -8.68
CA ALA A 53 -24.58 -2.80 -8.91
C ALA A 53 -23.41 -3.28 -9.77
N GLU A 54 -23.07 -2.54 -10.83
CA GLU A 54 -21.92 -2.83 -11.67
C GLU A 54 -20.59 -2.73 -10.91
N ILE A 55 -20.38 -1.68 -10.13
CA ILE A 55 -19.19 -1.51 -9.28
C ILE A 55 -19.06 -2.68 -8.30
N ARG A 56 -20.16 -3.08 -7.65
CA ARG A 56 -20.18 -4.23 -6.74
C ARG A 56 -19.85 -5.54 -7.45
N TYR A 57 -20.39 -5.74 -8.65
CA TYR A 57 -20.11 -6.93 -9.47
C TYR A 57 -18.63 -7.00 -9.83
N GLN A 58 -18.06 -5.90 -10.33
CA GLN A 58 -16.63 -5.82 -10.71
C GLN A 58 -15.71 -6.05 -9.50
N LEU A 59 -16.04 -5.48 -8.34
CA LEU A 59 -15.32 -5.71 -7.09
C LEU A 59 -15.33 -7.18 -6.68
N LYS A 60 -16.50 -7.83 -6.68
CA LYS A 60 -16.61 -9.26 -6.36
C LYS A 60 -15.83 -10.12 -7.35
N LYS A 61 -15.90 -9.80 -8.65
CA LYS A 61 -15.16 -10.52 -9.70
C LYS A 61 -13.65 -10.47 -9.48
N ARG A 62 -13.11 -9.26 -9.22
CA ARG A 62 -11.67 -9.09 -8.92
C ARG A 62 -11.26 -9.80 -7.64
N ASN A 63 -12.09 -9.72 -6.60
CA ASN A 63 -11.78 -10.36 -5.33
C ASN A 63 -11.71 -11.89 -5.47
N ARG A 64 -12.61 -12.49 -6.26
CA ARG A 64 -12.57 -13.94 -6.54
C ARG A 64 -11.27 -14.39 -7.22
N ILE A 65 -10.78 -13.61 -8.18
CA ILE A 65 -9.52 -13.89 -8.88
C ILE A 65 -8.36 -13.80 -7.89
N ASN A 66 -8.31 -12.73 -7.08
CA ASN A 66 -7.26 -12.56 -6.08
C ASN A 66 -7.28 -13.67 -5.02
N THR A 67 -8.46 -14.05 -4.52
CA THR A 67 -8.58 -15.15 -3.56
C THR A 67 -8.13 -16.47 -4.16
N PHE A 68 -8.43 -16.74 -5.43
CA PHE A 68 -7.98 -17.95 -6.10
C PHE A 68 -6.45 -18.00 -6.21
N ILE A 69 -5.82 -16.91 -6.64
CA ILE A 69 -4.36 -16.79 -6.72
C ILE A 69 -3.71 -17.01 -5.35
N VAL A 70 -4.26 -16.41 -4.30
CA VAL A 70 -3.75 -16.56 -2.92
C VAL A 70 -3.86 -18.00 -2.45
N ILE A 71 -4.99 -18.68 -2.72
CA ILE A 71 -5.19 -20.09 -2.35
C ILE A 71 -4.21 -21.01 -3.09
N VAL A 72 -4.01 -20.80 -4.40
CA VAL A 72 -3.07 -21.61 -5.17
C VAL A 72 -1.64 -21.40 -4.67
N PHE A 73 -1.25 -20.15 -4.46
CA PHE A 73 0.09 -19.83 -3.96
C PHE A 73 0.35 -20.38 -2.57
N SER A 74 -0.63 -20.27 -1.65
CA SER A 74 -0.51 -20.82 -0.31
C SER A 74 -0.43 -22.35 -0.32
N ALA A 75 -1.23 -23.03 -1.15
CA ALA A 75 -1.18 -24.48 -1.30
C ALA A 75 0.21 -24.95 -1.77
N VAL A 76 0.76 -24.30 -2.81
CA VAL A 76 2.10 -24.63 -3.34
C VAL A 76 3.18 -24.42 -2.28
N LEU A 77 3.16 -23.27 -1.57
CA LEU A 77 4.12 -23.01 -0.49
C LEU A 77 4.05 -24.08 0.60
N THR A 78 2.84 -24.47 1.01
CA THR A 78 2.65 -25.45 2.07
C THR A 78 3.23 -26.82 1.67
N ILE A 79 3.03 -27.23 0.41
CA ILE A 79 3.61 -28.47 -0.14
C ILE A 79 5.14 -28.38 -0.17
N CYS A 80 5.71 -27.28 -0.68
CA CYS A 80 7.16 -27.11 -0.75
C CYS A 80 7.82 -27.17 0.64
N VAL A 81 7.21 -26.50 1.63
CA VAL A 81 7.68 -26.55 3.01
C VAL A 81 7.54 -27.95 3.59
N GLY A 82 6.42 -28.64 3.33
CA GLY A 82 6.21 -30.03 3.76
C GLY A 82 7.28 -30.99 3.22
N ILE A 83 7.61 -30.90 1.93
CA ILE A 83 8.67 -31.70 1.29
C ILE A 83 10.03 -31.39 1.92
N TYR A 84 10.33 -30.12 2.16
CA TYR A 84 11.58 -29.71 2.80
C TYR A 84 11.72 -30.29 4.21
N PHE A 85 10.67 -30.21 5.03
CA PHE A 85 10.68 -30.79 6.37
C PHE A 85 10.76 -32.31 6.35
N PHE A 86 10.07 -32.98 5.42
CA PHE A 86 10.15 -34.42 5.27
C PHE A 86 11.59 -34.89 4.98
N ARG A 87 12.29 -34.19 4.08
CA ARG A 87 13.70 -34.46 3.74
C ARG A 87 14.70 -34.07 4.83
N LEU A 88 14.32 -33.19 5.75
CA LEU A 88 15.15 -32.81 6.89
C LEU A 88 15.06 -33.86 8.01
N LEU A 89 13.87 -34.47 8.17
CA LEU A 89 13.55 -35.34 9.30
C LEU A 89 13.82 -36.83 9.02
N PHE A 90 13.79 -37.24 7.75
CA PHE A 90 14.18 -38.56 7.24
C PHE A 90 15.35 -38.44 6.27
#